data_AF-A0A9D7YZK1-F1
#
_entry.id   AF-A0A9D7YZK1-F1
#
_cell.length_a   1.000
_cell.length_b   1.000
_cell.length_c   1.000
_cell.angle_alpha   90.00
_cell.angle_beta   90.00
_cell.angle_gamma   90.00
#
_symmetry.space_group_name_H-M   'P 1'
#
loop_
_entity.id
_entity.type
_entity.pdbx_description
1 polymer ?
#
loop_
_entity_poly.entity_id
_entity_poly.type
_entity_poly.pdbx_seq_one_letter_code
_entity_poly.pdbx_strand_id
1 'polypeptide(L)' 'MYQNDAEDTTIYKVVVNHEEQYSIWPSDRENPNGWKDVGKNGLKQECLDYIKEVWTDMRPLSLRKKMEETSDNI' A
#
# COMPACT_ATOMS: atom_id res chain seq x y z
N MET A 1 -12.44 -15.89 22.51
CA MET A 1 -11.22 -15.27 23.07
C MET A 1 -10.29 -15.01 21.89
N TYR A 2 -10.28 -13.79 21.35
CA TYR A 2 -9.42 -13.46 20.22
C TYR A 2 -7.98 -13.29 20.70
N GLN A 3 -7.05 -13.72 19.86
CA GLN A 3 -5.64 -14.01 20.16
C GLN A 3 -4.87 -12.78 20.64
N ASN A 4 -4.09 -12.98 21.71
CA ASN A 4 -2.99 -12.16 22.24
C ASN A 4 -2.68 -10.85 21.48
N ASP A 5 -3.10 -9.74 22.08
CA ASP A 5 -2.57 -8.39 21.87
C ASP A 5 -1.14 -8.28 22.43
N ALA A 6 -0.23 -9.17 22.02
CA ALA A 6 1.19 -8.85 22.18
C ALA A 6 1.43 -7.60 21.34
N GLU A 7 1.75 -6.48 21.97
CA GLU A 7 2.05 -5.22 21.29
C GLU A 7 3.04 -5.49 20.15
N ASP A 8 2.55 -5.44 18.91
CA ASP A 8 3.38 -5.57 17.73
C ASP A 8 4.23 -4.31 17.61
N THR A 9 5.42 -4.36 18.18
CA THR A 9 6.43 -3.29 18.17
C THR A 9 7.27 -3.31 16.89
N THR A 10 6.93 -4.16 15.91
CA THR A 10 7.64 -4.22 14.63
C THR A 10 7.44 -2.92 13.86
N ILE A 11 8.55 -2.37 13.36
CA ILE A 11 8.50 -1.23 12.46
C ILE A 11 8.23 -1.72 11.05
N TYR A 12 7.17 -1.20 10.46
CA TYR A 12 6.80 -1.42 9.07
C TYR A 12 7.12 -0.17 8.25
N LYS A 13 7.23 -0.38 6.94
CA LYS A 13 7.27 0.66 5.92
C LYS A 13 6.12 0.44 4.95
N VAL A 14 5.59 1.52 4.41
CA VAL A 14 4.56 1.46 3.38
C VAL A 14 5.24 1.31 2.03
N VAL A 15 4.75 0.37 1.24
CA VAL A 15 5.24 0.05 -0.09
C VAL A 15 4.11 0.11 -1.12
N VAL A 16 4.46 0.44 -2.36
CA VAL A 16 3.55 0.49 -3.50
C VAL A 16 4.10 -0.33 -4.66
N ASN A 17 3.22 -1.01 -5.40
CA ASN A 17 3.59 -1.73 -6.61
C ASN A 17 3.28 -0.93 -7.90
N HIS A 18 3.57 -1.52 -9.05
CA HIS A 18 3.34 -0.91 -10.36
C HIS A 18 1.86 -0.71 -10.73
N GLU A 19 0.92 -1.34 -10.02
CA GLU A 19 -0.52 -1.16 -10.19
C GLU A 19 -1.11 -0.12 -9.22
N GLU A 20 -0.25 0.62 -8.49
CA GLU A 20 -0.64 1.58 -7.45
C GLU A 20 -1.36 0.93 -6.25
N GLN A 21 -1.08 -0.34 -5.97
CA GLN A 21 -1.59 -1.03 -4.79
C GLN A 21 -0.64 -0.81 -3.62
N TYR A 22 -1.20 -0.42 -2.47
CA TYR A 22 -0.45 -0.14 -1.26
C TYR A 22 -0.44 -1.35 -0.32
N SER A 23 0.67 -1.55 0.38
CA SER A 23 0.81 -2.55 1.43
C SER A 23 1.81 -2.10 2.50
N ILE A 24 1.87 -2.82 3.61
CA ILE A 24 2.90 -2.67 4.63
C ILE A 24 3.91 -3.82 4.50
N TRP A 25 5.19 -3.52 4.73
CA TRP A 25 6.28 -4.48 4.71
C TRP A 25 7.20 -4.26 5.91
N PRO A 26 7.79 -5.30 6.53
CA PRO A 26 8.76 -5.10 7.61
C PRO A 26 9.92 -4.19 7.15
N SER A 27 10.25 -3.19 7.96
CA SER A 27 11.23 -2.16 7.59
C SER A 27 12.66 -2.70 7.54
N ASP A 28 12.93 -3.78 8.29
CA ASP A 28 14.20 -4.50 8.36
C ASP A 28 14.47 -5.39 7.13
N ARG A 29 13.50 -5.53 6.22
CA ARG A 29 13.61 -6.39 5.03
C ARG A 29 13.74 -5.58 3.75
N GLU A 30 14.50 -6.13 2.81
CA GLU A 30 14.48 -5.66 1.42
C GLU A 30 13.09 -5.83 0.81
N ASN A 31 12.78 -4.94 -0.13
CA ASN A 31 11.49 -4.99 -0.82
C ASN A 31 11.45 -6.15 -1.81
N PRO A 32 10.32 -6.85 -1.94
CA PRO A 32 10.11 -7.77 -3.03
C PRO A 32 10.21 -7.04 -4.38
N ASN A 33 10.60 -7.77 -5.43
CA ASN A 33 10.69 -7.23 -6.78
C ASN A 33 9.35 -6.58 -7.20
N GLY A 34 9.44 -5.37 -7.76
CA GLY A 34 8.27 -4.61 -8.23
C GLY A 34 7.57 -3.78 -7.15
N TRP A 35 8.04 -3.81 -5.90
CA TRP A 35 7.58 -2.95 -4.81
C TRP A 35 8.59 -1.82 -4.54
N LYS A 36 8.09 -0.65 -4.18
CA LYS A 36 8.89 0.54 -3.88
C LYS A 36 8.42 1.17 -2.57
N ASP A 37 9.34 1.75 -1.81
CA ASP A 37 9.01 2.50 -0.60
C ASP A 37 8.33 3.83 -0.97
N VAL A 38 7.27 4.19 -0.24
CA VAL A 38 6.61 5.51 -0.38
C VAL A 38 7.06 6.52 0.68
N GLY A 39 8.00 6.15 1.54
CA GLY A 39 8.62 7.04 2.53
C GLY A 39 7.94 7.08 3.90
N LYS A 40 6.75 6.46 4.06
CA LYS A 40 6.12 6.28 5.38
C LYS A 40 6.65 5.01 6.05
N ASN A 41 7.08 5.14 7.31
CA ASN A 41 7.44 4.05 8.21
C ASN A 41 6.87 4.33 9.61
N GLY A 42 6.73 3.28 10.42
CA GLY A 42 6.18 3.37 11.76
C GLY A 42 5.59 2.04 12.22
N LEU A 43 4.80 2.08 13.28
CA LEU A 43 4.05 0.92 13.73
C LEU A 43 3.01 0.51 12.69
N LYS A 44 2.53 -0.74 12.80
CA LYS A 44 1.52 -1.30 11.91
C LYS A 44 0.32 -0.38 11.73
N GLN A 45 -0.24 0.13 12.83
CA GLN A 45 -1.43 0.99 12.80
C GLN A 45 -1.16 2.32 12.07
N GLU A 46 -0.03 2.97 12.35
CA GLU A 46 0.35 4.23 11.70
C GLU A 46 0.54 4.08 10.18
N CYS A 47 1.09 2.95 9.75
CA CYS A 47 1.26 2.64 8.34
C CYS A 47 -0.10 2.35 7.67
N LEU A 48 -0.99 1.60 8.33
CA LEU A 48 -2.32 1.31 7.82
C LEU A 48 -3.20 2.56 7.71
N ASP A 49 -3.11 3.47 8.69
CA ASP A 49 -3.87 4.71 8.65
C ASP A 49 -3.38 5.64 7.55
N TYR A 50 -2.07 5.70 7.30
CA TYR A 50 -1.52 6.37 6.12
C TYR A 50 -2.06 5.77 4.81
N ILE A 51 -2.09 4.44 4.68
CA ILE A 51 -2.63 3.77 3.48
C ILE A 51 -4.10 4.15 3.26
N LYS A 52 -4.93 4.17 4.31
CA LYS A 52 -6.33 4.58 4.20
C LYS A 52 -6.49 6.03 3.72
N GLU A 53 -5.59 6.92 4.12
CA GLU A 53 -5.63 8.32 3.73
C GLU A 53 -5.24 8.50 2.25
N VAL A 54 -4.19 7.81 1.78
CA VAL A 54 -3.66 8.01 0.43
C VAL A 54 -4.31 7.13 -0.64
N TRP A 55 -4.78 5.93 -0.27
CA TRP A 55 -5.36 4.97 -1.22
C TRP A 55 -6.87 5.22 -1.40
N THR A 56 -7.19 6.36 -2.00
CA THR A 56 -8.57 6.83 -2.22
C THR A 56 -9.27 6.16 -3.40
N ASP A 57 -8.50 5.68 -4.38
CA ASP A 57 -8.99 4.91 -5.52
C ASP A 57 -8.34 3.53 -5.55
N MET A 58 -9.12 2.51 -5.20
CA MET A 58 -8.67 1.12 -5.16
C MET A 58 -8.68 0.43 -6.53
N ARG A 59 -9.07 1.12 -7.60
CA ARG A 59 -9.03 0.55 -8.95
C ARG A 59 -7.57 0.37 -9.39
N PRO A 60 -7.20 -0.81 -9.94
CA PRO A 60 -5.86 -1.00 -10.51
C PRO A 60 -5.57 0.07 -11.57
N LEU A 61 -4.32 0.56 -11.60
CA LEU A 61 -3.88 1.55 -12.59
C LEU A 61 -4.21 1.11 -14.04
N SER A 62 -4.07 -0.18 -14.32
CA SER A 62 -4.37 -0.79 -15.62
C SER A 62 -5.84 -0.64 -16.01
N LEU A 63 -6.77 -0.72 -15.06
CA LEU A 63 -8.20 -0.50 -15.29
C LEU A 63 -8.50 0.99 -15.51
N ARG A 64 -7.89 1.88 -14.73
CA ARG A 64 -8.06 3.33 -14.88
C ARG A 64 -7.65 3.81 -16.27
N LYS A 65 -6.47 3.38 -16.74
CA LYS A 65 -5.98 3.69 -18.09
C LYS A 65 -6.94 3.24 -19.20
N LYS A 66 -7.46 2.00 -19.11
CA LYS A 66 -8.43 1.49 -20.08
C LYS A 66 -9.72 2.31 -20.13
N MET A 67 -10.20 2.80 -18.98
CA MET A 67 -11.40 3.63 -18.90
C MET A 67 -11.17 5.03 -19.47
N GLU A 68 -10.01 5.64 -19.22
CA GLU A 68 -9.59 6.92 -19.82
C GLU A 68 -9.50 6.80 -21.35
N GLU A 69 -8.78 5.79 -21.87
CA GLU A 69 -8.64 5.53 -23.31
C GLU A 69 -9.98 5.28 -24.03
N THR A 70 -10.96 4.70 -23.33
CA THR A 70 -12.29 4.44 -23.91
C THR A 70 -13.14 5.71 -23.98
N SER A 71 -12.91 6.65 -23.07
CA SER A 71 -13.69 7.90 -22.94
C SER A 71 -13.27 8.96 -23.95
N ASP A 72 -11.99 8.96 -24.38
CA ASP A 72 -11.45 9.87 -25.40
C ASP A 72 -11.79 9.46 -26.85
N ASN A 73 -12.36 8.26 -27.05
CA ASN A 73 -12.70 7.69 -28.37
C ASN A 73 -14.18 7.83 -28.77
N ILE A 74 -14.96 8.68 -28.07
CA ILE A 74 -16.38 8.94 -28.35
C ILE A 74 -16.61 10.41 -28.71
#